data_AF-A0A954SMS6-F1
#
_entry.id   AF-A0A954SMS6-F1
#
_cell.length_a   1.000
_cell.length_b   1.000
_cell.length_c   1.000
_cell.angle_alpha   90.00
_cell.angle_beta   90.00
_cell.angle_gamma   90.00
#
_symmetry.space_group_name_H-M   'P 1'
#
loop_
_entity.id
_entity.type
_entity.pdbx_description
1 polymer ?
#
loop_
_entity_poly.entity_id
_entity_poly.type
_entity_poly.pdbx_seq_one_letter_code
_entity_poly.pdbx_strand_id
1 'polypeptide(L)'
;MTIQYESIATQLKNNEQDHLLRWWDELLPPQRESLAAQIASIDFDLVQDLIALRDEDNPGVAADPEAVTGPADLVRLPQTDEEKNRLIAAGEQGERLLAEGKVAAILVAGGQGSRLGFDG
;
A
#
# COMPACT_ATOMS: atom_id res chain seq x y z
N MET A 1 27.34 -20.55 7.56
CA MET A 1 25.90 -20.91 7.64
C MET A 1 25.34 -20.71 9.03
N THR A 2 25.97 -21.21 10.10
CA THR A 2 25.48 -21.08 11.49
C THR A 2 25.28 -19.63 11.97
N ILE A 3 26.21 -18.73 11.64
CA ILE A 3 26.15 -17.31 12.03
C ILE A 3 24.93 -16.59 11.43
N GLN A 4 24.51 -16.96 10.21
CA GLN A 4 23.34 -16.36 9.55
C GLN A 4 22.04 -16.80 10.23
N TYR A 5 21.92 -18.08 10.61
CA TYR A 5 20.76 -18.57 11.34
C TYR A 5 20.60 -17.91 12.71
N GLU A 6 21.68 -17.83 13.50
CA GLU A 6 21.63 -17.24 14.84
C GLU A 6 21.24 -15.75 14.82
N SER A 7 21.75 -15.00 13.83
CA SER A 7 21.39 -13.60 13.63
C SER A 7 19.90 -13.43 13.32
N ILE A 8 19.37 -14.24 12.39
CA ILE A 8 17.96 -14.19 11.99
C ILE A 8 17.06 -14.63 13.14
N ALA A 9 17.42 -15.71 13.84
CA ALA A 9 16.67 -16.21 14.98
C ALA A 9 16.59 -15.15 16.10
N THR A 10 17.69 -14.43 16.36
CA THR A 10 17.70 -13.35 17.36
C THR A 10 16.80 -12.19 16.94
N GLN A 11 16.88 -11.76 15.68
CA GLN A 11 16.04 -10.70 15.14
C GLN A 11 14.55 -11.06 15.25
N LEU A 12 14.17 -12.27 14.83
CA LEU A 12 12.79 -12.74 14.89
C LEU A 12 12.28 -12.84 16.32
N LYS A 13 13.12 -13.33 17.24
CA LYS A 13 12.77 -13.41 18.67
C LYS A 13 12.47 -12.07 19.29
N ASN A 14 13.28 -11.06 18.98
CA ASN A 14 13.07 -9.69 19.47
C ASN A 14 11.76 -9.07 18.93
N ASN A 15 11.23 -9.62 17.84
CA ASN A 15 9.98 -9.18 17.20
C ASN A 15 8.82 -10.17 17.43
N GLU A 16 8.99 -11.16 18.31
CA GLU A 16 8.00 -12.21 18.59
C GLU A 16 7.56 -13.04 17.35
N GLN A 17 8.43 -13.14 16.34
CA GLN A 17 8.18 -13.84 15.07
C GLN A 17 9.00 -15.14 14.91
N ASP A 18 9.42 -15.78 16.02
CA ASP A 18 10.24 -17.00 16.02
C ASP A 18 9.64 -18.14 15.17
N HIS A 19 8.31 -18.17 15.06
CA HIS A 19 7.56 -19.20 14.35
C HIS A 19 7.91 -19.30 12.86
N LEU A 20 8.48 -18.26 12.24
CA LEU A 20 8.93 -18.29 10.85
C LEU A 20 10.09 -19.29 10.62
N LEU A 21 10.85 -19.64 11.66
CA LEU A 21 11.92 -20.64 11.58
C LEU A 21 11.49 -22.06 12.02
N ARG A 22 10.19 -22.27 12.29
CA ARG A 22 9.66 -23.55 12.82
C ARG A 22 10.11 -24.78 12.01
N TRP A 23 10.19 -24.67 10.69
CA TRP A 23 10.55 -25.78 9.78
C TRP A 23 11.91 -25.60 9.12
N TRP A 24 12.76 -24.72 9.67
CA TRP A 24 14.06 -24.40 9.07
C TRP A 24 14.92 -25.64 8.76
N ASP A 25 14.88 -26.64 9.65
CA ASP A 25 15.66 -27.87 9.52
C ASP A 25 15.18 -28.78 8.38
N GLU A 26 13.92 -28.64 7.93
CA GLU A 26 13.34 -29.38 6.81
C GLU A 26 13.65 -28.74 5.44
N LEU A 27 14.13 -27.49 5.43
CA LEU A 27 14.42 -26.74 4.21
C LEU A 27 15.77 -27.16 3.58
N LEU A 28 15.77 -27.25 2.25
CA LEU A 28 17.00 -27.38 1.46
C LEU A 28 17.81 -26.08 1.50
N PRO A 29 19.13 -26.13 1.25
CA PRO A 29 19.98 -24.94 1.27
C PRO A 29 19.46 -23.73 0.46
N PRO A 30 18.96 -23.89 -0.79
CA PRO A 30 18.42 -22.76 -1.55
C PRO A 30 17.13 -22.16 -0.94
N GLN A 31 16.32 -23.00 -0.29
CA GLN A 31 15.09 -22.54 0.37
C GLN A 31 15.40 -21.74 1.63
N ARG A 32 16.43 -22.16 2.39
CA ARG A 32 16.94 -21.42 3.56
C ARG A 32 17.47 -20.05 3.16
N GLU A 33 18.22 -19.98 2.07
CA GLU A 33 18.73 -18.70 1.52
C GLU A 33 17.59 -17.78 1.08
N SER A 34 16.59 -18.32 0.37
CA SER A 34 15.42 -17.53 -0.05
C SER A 34 14.61 -17.02 1.13
N LEU A 35 14.35 -17.85 2.13
CA LEU A 35 13.60 -17.46 3.33
C LEU A 35 14.39 -16.41 4.14
N ALA A 36 15.69 -16.60 4.30
CA ALA A 36 16.56 -15.64 4.98
C ALA A 36 16.55 -14.28 4.29
N ALA A 37 16.62 -14.24 2.95
CA ALA A 37 16.56 -13.00 2.19
C ALA A 37 15.20 -12.29 2.34
N GLN A 38 14.10 -13.04 2.36
CA GLN A 38 12.77 -12.48 2.59
C GLN A 38 12.67 -11.88 4.00
N ILE A 39 13.08 -12.61 5.04
CA ILE A 39 13.07 -12.11 6.42
C ILE A 39 13.92 -10.84 6.56
N ALA A 40 15.10 -10.81 5.94
CA ALA A 40 15.98 -9.65 5.97
C ALA A 40 15.41 -8.42 5.26
N SER A 41 14.45 -8.60 4.34
CA SER A 41 13.79 -7.49 3.63
C SER A 41 12.62 -6.87 4.39
N ILE A 42 12.19 -7.49 5.50
CA ILE A 42 11.08 -6.99 6.32
C ILE A 42 11.59 -5.93 7.28
N ASP A 43 10.97 -4.76 7.25
CA ASP A 43 11.09 -3.74 8.28
C ASP A 43 10.11 -4.07 9.42
N PHE A 44 10.61 -4.74 10.45
CA PHE A 44 9.76 -5.20 11.55
C PHE A 44 9.27 -4.06 12.45
N ASP A 45 10.04 -2.98 12.57
CA ASP A 45 9.64 -1.81 13.35
C ASP A 45 8.44 -1.15 12.68
N LEU A 46 8.49 -0.96 11.35
CA LEU A 46 7.36 -0.45 10.57
C LEU A 46 6.12 -1.36 10.68
N VAL A 47 6.30 -2.68 10.64
CA VAL A 47 5.18 -3.63 10.80
C VAL A 47 4.50 -3.46 12.16
N GLN A 48 5.28 -3.32 13.24
CA GLN A 48 4.73 -3.08 14.57
C GLN A 48 3.98 -1.76 14.66
N ASP A 49 4.53 -0.67 14.12
CA ASP A 49 3.89 0.64 14.08
C ASP A 49 2.55 0.59 13.33
N LEU A 50 2.49 -0.09 12.18
CA LEU A 50 1.27 -0.24 11.40
C LEU A 50 0.20 -1.08 12.11
N ILE A 51 0.61 -2.11 12.85
CA ILE A 51 -0.31 -2.92 13.67
C ILE A 51 -0.87 -2.09 14.82
N ALA A 52 -0.02 -1.34 15.52
CA ALA A 52 -0.45 -0.46 16.60
C ALA A 52 -1.46 0.59 16.10
N LEU A 53 -1.17 1.24 14.97
CA LEU A 53 -2.08 2.22 14.36
C LEU A 53 -3.46 1.61 14.02
N ARG A 54 -3.47 0.40 13.43
CA ARG A 54 -4.72 -0.30 13.14
C ARG A 54 -5.54 -0.57 14.40
N ASP A 55 -4.88 -0.94 15.48
CA ASP A 55 -5.55 -1.32 16.73
C ASP A 55 -5.99 -0.10 17.56
N GLU A 56 -5.29 1.04 17.43
CA GLU A 56 -5.69 2.34 18.01
C GLU A 56 -6.93 2.94 17.31
N ASP A 57 -7.03 2.81 15.98
CA ASP A 57 -8.15 3.33 15.19
C ASP A 57 -9.38 2.40 15.14
N ASN A 58 -9.40 1.32 15.94
CA ASN A 58 -10.49 0.34 15.96
C ASN A 58 -11.20 0.18 17.32
N PRO A 59 -11.75 1.24 17.94
CA PRO A 59 -13.10 1.09 18.46
C PRO A 59 -14.00 0.87 17.24
N GLY A 60 -15.01 0.00 17.29
CA GLY A 60 -15.99 -0.15 16.23
C GLY A 60 -16.85 1.11 16.04
N VAL A 61 -16.24 2.22 15.63
CA VAL A 61 -16.89 3.47 15.29
C VAL A 61 -17.53 3.22 13.95
N ALA A 62 -18.78 2.74 14.01
CA ALA A 62 -19.72 3.06 12.95
C ALA A 62 -19.59 4.56 12.72
N ALA A 63 -18.94 4.95 11.61
CA ALA A 63 -18.76 6.35 11.26
C ALA A 63 -20.14 7.00 11.33
N ASP A 64 -20.31 7.96 12.23
CA ASP A 64 -21.57 8.69 12.37
C ASP A 64 -21.86 9.35 11.02
N PRO A 65 -22.89 8.92 10.28
CA PRO A 65 -23.19 9.48 8.97
C PRO A 65 -23.50 10.98 9.06
N GLU A 66 -23.94 11.46 10.22
CA GLU A 66 -24.22 12.88 10.47
C GLU A 66 -22.95 13.71 10.68
N ALA A 67 -21.81 13.08 11.02
CA ALA A 67 -20.52 13.75 11.17
C ALA A 67 -19.78 13.96 9.84
N VAL A 68 -20.26 13.37 8.74
CA VAL A 68 -19.63 13.52 7.42
C VAL A 68 -20.00 14.87 6.81
N THR A 69 -19.09 15.83 6.87
CA THR A 69 -19.22 17.09 6.12
C THR A 69 -19.01 16.84 4.63
N GLY A 70 -19.79 17.55 3.79
CA GLY A 70 -19.61 17.49 2.34
C GLY A 70 -18.21 17.91 1.88
N PRO A 71 -17.79 17.53 0.67
CA PRO A 71 -16.46 17.87 0.16
C PRO A 71 -16.26 19.39 0.15
N ALA A 72 -15.09 19.83 0.60
CA ALA A 72 -14.74 21.25 0.66
C ALA A 72 -14.81 21.93 -0.72
N ASP A 73 -14.38 21.21 -1.77
CA ASP A 73 -14.42 21.66 -3.15
C ASP A 73 -15.21 20.67 -4.01
N LEU A 74 -16.40 21.10 -4.45
CA LEU A 74 -17.27 20.31 -5.31
C LEU A 74 -17.27 20.88 -6.73
N VAL A 75 -16.53 20.24 -7.64
CA VAL A 75 -16.61 20.53 -9.08
C VAL A 75 -17.77 19.74 -9.69
N ARG A 76 -18.81 20.44 -10.14
CA ARG A 76 -19.99 19.84 -10.77
C ARG A 76 -19.89 19.86 -12.28
N LEU A 77 -20.73 19.05 -12.94
CA LEU A 77 -20.93 19.18 -14.38
C LEU A 77 -21.48 20.59 -14.72
N PRO A 78 -20.92 21.26 -15.73
CA PRO A 78 -21.30 22.62 -16.08
C PRO A 78 -22.74 22.67 -16.60
N GLN A 79 -23.55 23.61 -16.12
CA GLN A 79 -24.94 23.79 -16.54
C GLN A 79 -25.15 25.10 -17.31
N THR A 80 -24.40 26.13 -16.96
CA THR A 80 -24.42 27.45 -17.59
C THR A 80 -23.33 27.57 -18.65
N ASP A 81 -23.49 28.52 -19.58
CA ASP A 81 -22.49 28.74 -20.62
C ASP A 81 -21.17 29.27 -20.06
N GLU A 82 -21.21 30.02 -18.95
CA GLU A 82 -20.01 30.45 -18.24
C GLU A 82 -19.21 29.25 -17.69
N GLU A 83 -19.88 28.28 -17.08
CA GLU A 83 -19.24 27.07 -16.57
C GLU A 83 -18.68 26.19 -17.70
N LYS A 84 -19.38 26.09 -18.84
CA LYS A 84 -18.88 25.38 -20.02
C LYS A 84 -17.62 26.04 -20.58
N ASN A 85 -17.60 27.37 -20.66
CA ASN A 85 -16.42 28.11 -21.10
C ASN A 85 -15.23 27.89 -20.16
N ARG A 86 -15.47 27.84 -18.84
CA ARG A 86 -14.42 27.48 -17.86
C ARG A 86 -13.89 26.05 -18.07
N LEU A 87 -14.76 25.08 -18.37
CA LEU A 87 -14.34 23.72 -18.67
C LEU A 87 -13.48 23.64 -19.94
N ILE A 88 -13.84 24.37 -20.99
CA ILE A 88 -13.06 24.43 -22.24
C ILE A 88 -11.67 25.00 -21.96
N ALA A 89 -11.58 26.14 -21.28
CA ALA A 89 -10.31 26.76 -20.94
C ALA A 89 -9.41 25.84 -20.07
N ALA A 90 -10.01 25.07 -19.15
CA ALA A 90 -9.29 24.08 -18.36
C ALA A 90 -8.74 22.94 -19.25
N GLY A 91 -9.51 22.48 -20.24
CA GLY A 91 -9.06 21.50 -21.23
C GLY A 91 -7.87 21.99 -22.06
N GLU A 92 -7.96 23.19 -22.62
CA GLU A 92 -6.87 23.81 -23.40
C GLU A 92 -5.59 23.96 -22.57
N GLN A 93 -5.72 24.37 -21.31
CA GLN A 93 -4.59 24.46 -20.40
C GLN A 93 -4.01 23.08 -20.07
N GLY A 94 -4.85 22.05 -19.93
CA GLY A 94 -4.42 20.66 -19.75
C GLY A 94 -3.63 20.13 -20.95
N GLU A 95 -4.12 20.36 -22.16
CA GLU A 95 -3.43 19.99 -23.40
C GLU A 95 -2.06 20.69 -23.53
N ARG A 96 -2.00 21.97 -23.16
CA ARG A 96 -0.72 22.70 -23.12
C ARG A 96 0.27 22.07 -22.14
N LEU A 97 -0.17 21.76 -20.91
CA LEU A 97 0.70 21.13 -19.91
C LEU A 97 1.16 19.74 -20.37
N LEU A 98 0.29 18.99 -21.03
CA LEU A 98 0.63 17.69 -21.62
C LEU A 98 1.70 17.85 -22.70
N ALA A 99 1.52 18.80 -23.63
CA ALA A 99 2.50 19.08 -24.70
C ALA A 99 3.85 19.59 -24.15
N GLU A 100 3.83 20.31 -23.03
CA GLU A 100 5.03 20.77 -22.31
C GLU A 100 5.74 19.67 -21.49
N GLY A 101 5.22 18.44 -21.49
CA GLY A 101 5.79 17.33 -20.71
C GLY A 101 5.60 17.46 -19.20
N LYS A 102 4.60 18.23 -18.76
CA LYS A 102 4.31 18.51 -17.33
C LYS A 102 3.22 17.60 -16.75
N VAL A 103 2.76 16.62 -17.51
CA VAL A 103 1.71 15.68 -17.10
C VAL A 103 2.26 14.27 -17.10
N ALA A 104 2.00 13.55 -16.01
CA ALA A 104 2.28 12.12 -15.87
C ALA A 104 1.02 11.41 -15.34
N ALA A 105 0.89 10.12 -15.66
CA ALA A 105 -0.18 9.27 -15.14
C ALA A 105 0.42 8.17 -14.28
N ILE A 106 -0.24 7.87 -13.15
CA ILE A 106 0.07 6.73 -12.29
C ILE A 106 -1.05 5.71 -12.47
N LEU A 107 -0.72 4.54 -13.02
CA LEU A 107 -1.66 3.43 -13.13
C LEU A 107 -1.51 2.53 -11.90
N VAL A 108 -2.55 2.46 -11.07
CA VAL A 108 -2.61 1.55 -9.93
C VAL A 108 -3.15 0.20 -10.41
N ALA A 109 -2.24 -0.73 -10.74
CA ALA A 109 -2.56 -2.06 -11.29
C ALA A 109 -1.95 -3.21 -10.48
N GLY A 110 -1.69 -3.02 -9.18
CA GLY A 110 -1.07 -4.04 -8.31
C GLY A 110 -1.99 -5.15 -7.79
N GLY A 111 -3.25 -5.20 -8.24
CA GLY A 111 -4.21 -6.20 -7.78
C GLY A 111 -3.96 -7.56 -8.42
N GLN A 112 -3.85 -8.61 -7.61
CA GLN A 112 -3.61 -10.01 -8.01
C GLN A 112 -4.70 -10.64 -8.91
N GLY A 113 -5.85 -9.99 -9.11
CA GLY A 113 -6.90 -10.51 -10.01
C GLY A 113 -7.60 -11.80 -9.55
N SER A 114 -7.40 -12.27 -8.32
CA SER A 114 -7.95 -13.55 -7.84
C SER A 114 -9.47 -13.67 -7.92
N ARG A 115 -10.21 -12.56 -7.78
CA ARG A 115 -11.68 -12.53 -7.97
C ARG A 115 -12.12 -12.72 -9.43
N LEU A 116 -11.19 -12.58 -10.39
CA LEU A 116 -11.41 -12.81 -11.81
C LEU A 116 -10.94 -14.22 -12.24
N GLY A 117 -10.50 -15.06 -11.31
CA GLY A 117 -10.06 -16.43 -11.59
C GLY A 117 -8.59 -16.55 -12.00
N PHE A 118 -7.75 -15.55 -11.72
CA PHE A 118 -6.30 -15.67 -11.84
C PHE A 118 -5.70 -16.25 -10.56
N ASP A 119 -4.60 -17.01 -10.69
CA ASP A 119 -3.97 -17.71 -9.56
C ASP A 119 -3.26 -16.79 -8.56
N GLY A 120 -3.13 -15.51 -8.91
CA GLY A 120 -2.41 -14.49 -8.12
C GLY A 120 -0.98 -14.30 -8.58
#